data_AF-A0A349ML02-F1
#
_entry.id   AF-A0A349ML02-F1
#
_cell.length_a   1.000
_cell.length_b   1.000
_cell.length_c   1.000
_cell.angle_alpha   90.00
_cell.angle_beta   90.00
_cell.angle_gamma   90.00
#
_symmetry.space_group_name_H-M   'P 1'
#
loop_
_entity.id
_entity.type
_entity.pdbx_description
1 polymer ?
#
loop_
_entity_poly.entity_id
_entity_poly.type
_entity_poly.pdbx_seq_one_letter_code
_entity_poly.pdbx_strand_id
1 'polypeptide(L)'
;MAVVSLFCAGLPDLSSEASPILKIEGSMDSTSQPAEQEPGIPPGMIKIGEAAKLLGISIRTIHMYEREGLFIAYKNSAGTRYFSQDDIQWLVELRRMIKASISIAGIRTLLSLIPCWKIRQCDYTSRNQCPVIPNHQFPCWANKNNLCNETGQQCRSCEVYQLRHQVSTLKNVVDIQLKDEHINSTPSSAPSE
;
A
#
# COMPACT_ATOMS: atom_id res chain seq x y z
N MET A 1 0.23 5.34 -73.90
CA MET A 1 -0.13 3.96 -73.55
C MET A 1 -1.62 3.91 -73.30
N ALA A 2 -2.29 2.96 -73.93
CA ALA A 2 -3.75 2.85 -74.00
C ALA A 2 -4.32 1.98 -72.88
N VAL A 3 -5.66 2.08 -72.74
CA VAL A 3 -6.65 1.09 -72.26
C VAL A 3 -6.60 0.61 -70.79
N VAL A 4 -7.70 0.81 -70.05
CA VAL A 4 -8.80 -0.17 -69.82
C VAL A 4 -9.60 0.28 -68.57
N SER A 5 -10.91 0.48 -68.74
CA SER A 5 -11.91 0.47 -67.67
C SER A 5 -12.22 -0.96 -67.24
N LEU A 6 -12.27 -1.25 -65.93
CA LEU A 6 -13.07 -2.34 -65.35
C LEU A 6 -13.60 -1.82 -64.00
N PHE A 7 -14.88 -1.44 -63.87
CA PHE A 7 -16.08 -2.27 -63.66
C PHE A 7 -16.07 -3.16 -62.39
N CYS A 8 -16.92 -2.72 -61.46
CA CYS A 8 -17.95 -3.45 -60.71
C CYS A 8 -17.63 -4.45 -59.58
N ALA A 9 -18.63 -4.44 -58.69
CA ALA A 9 -19.06 -5.44 -57.71
C ALA A 9 -18.26 -5.40 -56.39
N GLY A 10 -18.86 -5.21 -55.22
CA GLY A 10 -20.26 -5.37 -54.83
C GLY A 10 -20.24 -5.90 -53.41
N LEU A 11 -20.70 -5.09 -52.45
CA LEU A 11 -21.21 -5.65 -51.20
C LEU A 11 -22.50 -6.40 -51.54
N PRO A 12 -22.74 -7.53 -50.89
CA PRO A 12 -23.83 -7.45 -49.92
C PRO A 12 -23.51 -8.13 -48.59
N ASP A 13 -23.96 -7.41 -47.57
CA ASP A 13 -24.50 -7.92 -46.31
C ASP A 13 -25.47 -9.09 -46.58
N LEU A 14 -25.27 -10.21 -45.88
CA LEU A 14 -26.36 -11.17 -45.65
C LEU A 14 -26.11 -11.97 -44.37
N SER A 15 -26.88 -11.57 -43.36
CA SER A 15 -27.53 -12.40 -42.35
C SER A 15 -27.64 -13.91 -42.60
N SER A 16 -27.76 -14.60 -41.47
CA SER A 16 -28.37 -15.92 -41.27
C SER A 16 -27.39 -17.09 -41.27
N GLU A 17 -27.22 -17.75 -40.13
CA GLU A 17 -28.14 -18.79 -39.64
C GLU A 17 -27.62 -19.24 -38.26
N ALA A 18 -28.55 -19.38 -37.32
CA ALA A 18 -28.29 -19.89 -35.98
C ALA A 18 -27.86 -21.36 -36.00
N SER A 19 -27.03 -21.74 -35.03
CA SER A 19 -26.61 -23.12 -34.76
C SER A 19 -26.23 -23.25 -33.28
N PRO A 20 -26.33 -24.44 -32.66
CA PRO A 20 -27.46 -24.77 -31.80
C PRO A 20 -27.19 -24.59 -30.31
N ILE A 21 -28.28 -24.52 -29.56
CA ILE A 21 -28.36 -24.55 -28.10
C ILE A 21 -27.68 -25.82 -27.56
N LEU A 22 -26.53 -25.66 -26.92
CA LEU A 22 -25.98 -26.65 -26.00
C LEU A 22 -26.72 -26.53 -24.66
N LYS A 23 -27.57 -27.52 -24.37
CA LYS A 23 -28.08 -27.81 -23.04
C LYS A 23 -26.91 -27.95 -22.07
N ILE A 24 -26.79 -27.01 -21.14
CA ILE A 24 -26.08 -27.22 -19.89
C ILE A 24 -27.16 -27.37 -18.82
N GLU A 25 -27.64 -28.60 -18.67
CA GLU A 25 -28.36 -29.02 -17.47
C GLU A 25 -27.35 -29.13 -16.33
N GLY A 26 -27.61 -28.40 -15.25
CA GLY A 26 -27.19 -28.73 -13.89
C GLY A 26 -25.69 -28.83 -13.58
N SER A 27 -25.14 -27.80 -12.96
CA SER A 27 -24.43 -28.02 -11.68
C SER A 27 -24.34 -26.71 -10.92
N MET A 28 -25.30 -26.53 -10.01
CA MET A 28 -25.23 -25.58 -8.93
C MET A 28 -24.31 -26.19 -7.87
N ASP A 29 -23.00 -26.21 -8.14
CA ASP A 29 -22.03 -26.60 -7.12
C ASP A 29 -21.87 -25.44 -6.14
N SER A 30 -22.82 -25.38 -5.21
CA SER A 30 -22.79 -24.54 -4.03
C SER A 30 -21.89 -25.19 -2.98
N THR A 31 -20.64 -25.47 -3.33
CA THR A 31 -19.64 -25.80 -2.30
C THR A 31 -19.07 -24.48 -1.79
N SER A 32 -19.85 -23.77 -0.99
CA SER A 32 -19.30 -22.84 -0.01
C SER A 32 -18.56 -23.67 1.03
N GLN A 33 -17.29 -23.98 0.74
CA GLN A 33 -16.38 -24.53 1.74
C GLN A 33 -16.38 -23.57 2.94
N PRO A 34 -16.60 -24.06 4.17
CA PRO A 34 -16.38 -23.26 5.36
C PRO A 34 -14.95 -22.75 5.31
N ALA A 35 -14.73 -21.46 5.62
CA ALA A 35 -13.39 -20.90 5.67
C ALA A 35 -12.57 -21.66 6.71
N GLU A 36 -11.83 -22.68 6.28
CA GLU A 36 -10.90 -23.41 7.12
C GLU A 36 -9.84 -22.42 7.60
N GLN A 37 -9.88 -22.12 8.90
CA GLN A 37 -8.97 -21.18 9.53
C GLN A 37 -7.57 -21.79 9.56
N GLU A 38 -6.68 -21.31 8.70
CA GLU A 38 -5.32 -21.83 8.58
C GLU A 38 -4.54 -21.68 9.92
N PRO A 39 -3.80 -22.72 10.35
CA PRO A 39 -3.03 -22.67 11.59
C PRO A 39 -2.00 -21.53 11.57
N GLY A 40 -1.98 -20.74 12.65
CA GLY A 40 -1.02 -19.65 12.83
C GLY A 40 -1.45 -18.30 12.25
N ILE A 41 -2.60 -18.20 11.56
CA ILE A 41 -3.14 -16.92 11.13
C ILE A 41 -3.97 -16.27 12.25
N PRO A 42 -3.74 -14.99 12.58
CA PRO A 42 -4.61 -14.28 13.51
C PRO A 42 -6.08 -14.30 13.06
N PRO A 43 -7.03 -14.44 14.00
CA PRO A 43 -8.45 -14.50 13.66
C PRO A 43 -8.93 -13.21 12.95
N GLY A 44 -9.87 -13.36 12.03
CA GLY A 44 -10.47 -12.24 11.30
C GLY A 44 -9.61 -11.65 10.18
N MET A 45 -8.49 -12.26 9.82
CA MET A 45 -7.72 -11.87 8.63
C MET A 45 -8.21 -12.58 7.36
N ILE A 46 -8.19 -11.87 6.24
CA ILE A 46 -8.62 -12.38 4.94
C ILE A 46 -7.44 -12.52 3.95
N LYS A 47 -7.54 -13.49 3.03
CA LYS A 47 -6.51 -13.73 1.99
C LYS A 47 -6.47 -12.57 0.99
N ILE A 48 -5.31 -12.36 0.36
CA ILE A 48 -5.11 -11.28 -0.64
C ILE A 48 -6.14 -11.27 -1.77
N GLY A 49 -6.63 -12.43 -2.20
CA GLY A 49 -7.65 -12.52 -3.25
C GLY A 49 -9.00 -11.95 -2.80
N GLU A 50 -9.39 -12.17 -1.56
CA GLU A 50 -10.60 -11.60 -0.97
C GLU A 50 -10.43 -10.10 -0.71
N ALA A 51 -9.29 -9.68 -0.16
CA ALA A 51 -8.95 -8.27 0.00
C ALA A 51 -9.02 -7.51 -1.33
N ALA A 52 -8.48 -8.08 -2.42
CA ALA A 52 -8.53 -7.52 -3.76
C ALA A 52 -9.98 -7.33 -4.27
N LYS A 53 -10.84 -8.33 -4.04
CA LYS A 53 -12.27 -8.26 -4.39
C LYS A 53 -12.99 -7.17 -3.58
N LEU A 54 -12.82 -7.14 -2.26
CA LEU A 54 -13.44 -6.15 -1.37
C LEU A 54 -13.03 -4.73 -1.73
N LEU A 55 -11.75 -4.53 -2.04
CA LEU A 55 -11.26 -3.22 -2.43
C LEU A 55 -11.69 -2.88 -3.86
N GLY A 56 -11.84 -3.85 -4.76
CA GLY A 56 -12.04 -3.60 -6.19
C GLY A 56 -10.75 -3.10 -6.86
N ILE A 57 -9.62 -3.76 -6.58
CA ILE A 57 -8.32 -3.58 -7.26
C ILE A 57 -7.70 -4.94 -7.56
N SER A 58 -6.75 -4.96 -8.49
CA SER A 58 -5.98 -6.17 -8.77
C SER A 58 -5.05 -6.56 -7.62
N ILE A 59 -4.77 -7.86 -7.45
CA ILE A 59 -3.71 -8.36 -6.57
C ILE A 59 -2.36 -7.73 -6.92
N ARG A 60 -2.10 -7.48 -8.22
CA ARG A 60 -0.90 -6.80 -8.70
C ARG A 60 -0.75 -5.39 -8.09
N THR A 61 -1.85 -4.65 -7.95
CA THR A 61 -1.87 -3.33 -7.33
C THR A 61 -1.52 -3.41 -5.84
N ILE A 62 -2.10 -4.37 -5.11
CA ILE A 62 -1.77 -4.59 -3.69
C ILE A 62 -0.29 -4.92 -3.51
N HIS A 63 0.26 -5.83 -4.33
CA HIS A 63 1.69 -6.12 -4.31
C HIS A 63 2.55 -4.91 -4.65
N MET A 64 2.11 -4.05 -5.56
CA MET A 64 2.83 -2.82 -5.88
C MET A 64 2.86 -1.89 -4.67
N TYR A 65 1.72 -1.63 -4.02
CA TYR A 65 1.67 -0.81 -2.80
C TYR A 65 2.56 -1.36 -1.67
N GLU A 66 2.58 -2.69 -1.47
CA GLU A 66 3.48 -3.34 -0.50
C GLU A 66 4.96 -3.13 -0.88
N ARG A 67 5.32 -3.33 -2.16
CA ARG A 67 6.70 -3.16 -2.64
C ARG A 67 7.20 -1.72 -2.50
N GLU A 68 6.31 -0.74 -2.68
CA GLU A 68 6.59 0.68 -2.49
C GLU A 68 6.69 1.08 -1.00
N GLY A 69 6.53 0.13 -0.07
CA GLY A 69 6.74 0.36 1.37
C GLY A 69 5.58 1.07 2.07
N LEU A 70 4.40 1.11 1.42
CA LEU A 70 3.23 1.84 1.93
C LEU A 70 2.53 1.09 3.09
N PHE A 71 2.77 -0.21 3.20
CA PHE A 71 2.34 -1.07 4.29
C PHE A 71 3.12 -2.40 4.26
N ILE A 72 2.94 -3.23 5.27
CA ILE A 72 3.45 -4.60 5.35
C ILE A 72 2.28 -5.57 5.47
N ALA A 73 2.17 -6.55 4.57
CA ALA A 73 1.20 -7.62 4.70
C ALA A 73 1.62 -8.65 5.76
N TYR A 74 0.66 -9.24 6.47
CA TYR A 74 0.93 -10.46 7.22
C TYR A 74 1.17 -11.61 6.24
N LYS A 75 2.16 -12.48 6.50
CA LYS A 75 2.45 -13.63 5.63
C LYS A 75 2.47 -14.90 6.47
N ASN A 76 1.79 -15.93 5.99
CA ASN A 76 1.95 -17.27 6.58
C ASN A 76 3.30 -17.88 6.20
N SER A 77 3.60 -19.08 6.71
CA SER A 77 4.82 -19.83 6.40
C SER A 77 5.00 -20.12 4.90
N ALA A 78 3.89 -20.30 4.17
CA ALA A 78 3.89 -20.49 2.72
C ALA A 78 4.02 -19.18 1.91
N GLY A 79 4.14 -18.02 2.57
CA GLY A 79 4.24 -16.71 1.92
C GLY A 79 2.91 -16.12 1.42
N THR A 80 1.78 -16.76 1.73
CA THR A 80 0.44 -16.25 1.43
C THR A 80 0.14 -15.04 2.29
N ARG A 81 -0.38 -13.98 1.67
CA ARG A 81 -0.66 -12.69 2.32
C ARG A 81 -2.06 -12.65 2.91
N TYR A 82 -2.13 -12.11 4.12
CA TYR A 82 -3.34 -11.90 4.88
C TYR A 82 -3.45 -10.45 5.34
N PHE A 83 -4.69 -9.98 5.46
CA PHE A 83 -5.04 -8.59 5.74
C PHE A 83 -6.05 -8.56 6.88
N SER A 84 -5.78 -7.78 7.92
CA SER A 84 -6.77 -7.46 8.96
C SER A 84 -7.75 -6.41 8.46
N GLN A 85 -8.82 -6.18 9.22
CA GLN A 85 -9.75 -5.09 8.95
C GLN A 85 -9.04 -3.73 8.87
N ASP A 86 -8.07 -3.47 9.75
CA ASP A 86 -7.29 -2.23 9.74
C ASP A 86 -6.45 -2.08 8.47
N ASP A 87 -5.88 -3.18 7.95
CA ASP A 87 -5.16 -3.13 6.67
C ASP A 87 -6.10 -2.77 5.51
N ILE A 88 -7.34 -3.28 5.53
CA ILE A 88 -8.35 -2.93 4.54
C ILE A 88 -8.72 -1.45 4.62
N GLN A 89 -8.96 -0.93 5.82
CA GLN A 89 -9.23 0.50 6.02
C GLN A 89 -8.07 1.38 5.56
N TRP A 90 -6.84 0.97 5.86
CA TRP A 90 -5.63 1.65 5.37
C TRP A 90 -5.55 1.66 3.85
N LEU A 91 -5.85 0.54 3.18
CA LEU A 91 -5.83 0.44 1.73
C LEU A 91 -6.95 1.27 1.06
N VAL A 92 -8.11 1.41 1.71
CA VAL A 92 -9.17 2.33 1.26
C VAL A 92 -8.66 3.78 1.31
N GLU A 93 -8.05 4.16 2.43
CA GLU A 93 -7.51 5.51 2.63
C GLU A 93 -6.36 5.82 1.68
N LEU A 94 -5.45 4.86 1.49
CA LEU A 94 -4.35 4.96 0.53
C LEU A 94 -4.88 5.26 -0.88
N ARG A 95 -5.94 4.58 -1.30
CA ARG A 95 -6.57 4.82 -2.60
C ARG A 95 -7.25 6.17 -2.67
N ARG A 96 -7.84 6.65 -1.57
CA ARG A 96 -8.42 8.00 -1.49
C ARG A 96 -7.34 9.07 -1.74
N MET A 97 -6.17 8.92 -1.11
CA MET A 97 -5.02 9.82 -1.35
C MET A 97 -4.54 9.78 -2.80
N ILE A 98 -4.42 8.59 -3.40
CA ILE A 98 -3.98 8.45 -4.80
C ILE A 98 -5.01 9.07 -5.76
N LYS A 99 -6.31 8.88 -5.52
CA LYS A 99 -7.38 9.51 -6.30
C LYS A 99 -7.38 11.03 -6.18
N ALA A 100 -6.90 11.57 -5.06
CA ALA A 100 -6.68 13.01 -4.85
C ALA A 100 -5.36 13.52 -5.46
N SER A 101 -4.77 12.78 -6.40
CA SER A 101 -3.53 13.13 -7.11
C SER A 101 -2.26 13.17 -6.22
N ILE A 102 -2.30 12.60 -5.02
CA ILE A 102 -1.08 12.40 -4.24
C ILE A 102 -0.34 11.19 -4.84
N SER A 103 0.87 11.43 -5.32
CA SER A 103 1.70 10.36 -5.90
C SER A 103 2.12 9.34 -4.84
N ILE A 104 2.40 8.12 -5.27
CA ILE A 104 2.94 7.07 -4.38
C ILE A 104 4.23 7.53 -3.68
N ALA A 105 5.11 8.21 -4.41
CA ALA A 105 6.31 8.80 -3.84
C ALA A 105 5.97 9.86 -2.77
N GLY A 106 4.94 10.68 -3.01
CA GLY A 106 4.43 11.65 -2.05
C GLY A 106 3.92 10.98 -0.77
N ILE A 107 3.07 9.95 -0.90
CA ILE A 107 2.55 9.19 0.27
C ILE A 107 3.70 8.53 1.03
N ARG A 108 4.68 7.98 0.32
CA ARG A 108 5.86 7.39 0.92
C ARG A 108 6.68 8.41 1.71
N THR A 109 6.89 9.61 1.16
CA THR A 109 7.52 10.73 1.88
C THR A 109 6.70 11.14 3.09
N LEU A 110 5.37 11.23 2.97
CA LEU A 110 4.49 11.52 4.10
C LEU A 110 4.66 10.51 5.24
N LEU A 111 4.70 9.21 4.91
CA LEU A 111 4.97 8.15 5.89
C LEU A 111 6.37 8.25 6.50
N SER A 112 7.36 8.70 5.71
CA SER A 112 8.71 8.91 6.23
C SER A 112 8.76 10.04 7.27
N LEU A 113 7.79 10.95 7.35
CA LEU A 113 7.80 12.02 8.35
C LEU A 113 7.53 11.52 9.78
N ILE A 114 7.04 10.28 9.96
CA ILE A 114 6.78 9.72 11.28
C ILE A 114 8.08 9.66 12.10
N PRO A 115 8.13 10.29 13.29
CA PRO A 115 9.37 10.48 14.04
C PRO A 115 9.75 9.23 14.86
N CYS A 116 10.11 8.15 14.16
CA CYS A 116 10.38 6.86 14.78
C CYS A 116 11.43 6.92 15.90
N TRP A 117 12.43 7.80 15.76
CA TRP A 117 13.51 7.99 16.72
C TRP A 117 13.03 8.60 18.04
N LYS A 118 12.07 9.52 17.98
CA LYS A 118 11.47 10.15 19.16
C LYS A 118 10.56 9.16 19.90
N ILE A 119 9.74 8.44 19.15
CA ILE A 119 8.79 7.45 19.69
C ILE A 119 9.53 6.28 20.34
N ARG A 120 10.56 5.76 19.66
CA ARG A 120 11.36 4.63 20.18
C ARG A 120 12.45 5.03 21.16
N GLN A 121 12.61 6.32 21.44
CA GLN A 121 13.67 6.86 22.31
C GLN A 121 15.06 6.34 21.89
N CYS A 122 15.38 6.48 20.61
CA CYS A 122 16.68 6.04 20.11
C CYS A 122 17.83 6.89 20.68
N ASP A 123 19.00 6.29 20.78
CA ASP A 123 20.22 6.82 21.40
C ASP A 123 21.03 7.78 20.51
N TYR A 124 20.72 7.85 19.22
CA TYR A 124 21.36 8.78 18.30
C TYR A 124 20.82 10.21 18.42
N THR A 125 21.72 11.19 18.32
CA THR A 125 21.42 12.63 18.51
C THR A 125 20.60 13.24 17.38
N SER A 126 20.56 12.61 16.20
CA SER A 126 19.75 13.09 15.08
C SER A 126 19.24 11.94 14.20
N ARG A 127 18.06 12.13 13.59
CA ARG A 127 17.47 11.18 12.63
C ARG A 127 18.45 10.71 11.55
N ASN A 128 19.36 11.59 11.13
CA ASN A 128 20.30 11.36 10.03
C ASN A 128 21.37 10.31 10.37
N GLN A 129 21.54 9.99 11.65
CA GLN A 129 22.45 8.95 12.13
C GLN A 129 21.77 7.59 12.30
N CYS A 130 20.47 7.49 11.99
CA CYS A 130 19.75 6.24 12.12
C CYS A 130 20.27 5.19 11.12
N PRO A 131 20.80 4.04 11.56
CA PRO A 131 21.31 2.99 10.66
C PRO A 131 20.20 2.31 9.83
N VAL A 132 18.94 2.53 10.19
CA VAL A 132 17.75 1.94 9.57
C VAL A 132 17.13 2.85 8.50
N ILE A 133 17.41 4.16 8.49
CA ILE A 133 16.83 5.08 7.50
C ILE A 133 17.94 5.48 6.53
N PRO A 134 18.04 4.84 5.34
CA PRO A 134 19.17 5.04 4.43
C PRO A 134 19.10 6.39 3.71
N ASN A 135 17.88 6.85 3.45
CA ASN A 135 17.55 8.17 2.95
C ASN A 135 16.14 8.47 3.42
N HIS A 136 15.84 9.72 3.78
CA HIS A 136 14.56 10.13 4.38
C HIS A 136 13.34 10.00 3.44
N GLN A 137 13.46 9.21 2.38
CA GLN A 137 12.41 8.93 1.40
C GLN A 137 11.56 7.70 1.74
N PHE A 138 11.92 6.94 2.78
CA PHE A 138 11.19 5.74 3.18
C PHE A 138 10.91 5.77 4.69
N PRO A 139 9.72 5.30 5.13
CA PRO A 139 9.49 5.05 6.54
C PRO A 139 10.40 3.90 7.03
N CYS A 140 10.66 3.84 8.33
CA CYS A 140 11.64 2.91 8.90
C CYS A 140 11.34 1.43 8.58
N TRP A 141 10.07 1.06 8.40
CA TRP A 141 9.65 -0.31 8.09
C TRP A 141 9.78 -0.70 6.62
N ALA A 142 10.01 0.26 5.72
CA ALA A 142 10.16 0.00 4.29
C ALA A 142 11.63 -0.28 3.91
N ASN A 143 12.58 -0.15 4.85
CA ASN A 143 13.95 -0.55 4.62
C ASN A 143 14.12 -2.06 4.79
N LYS A 144 14.40 -2.76 3.70
CA LYS A 144 14.60 -4.21 3.67
C LYS A 144 15.95 -4.65 4.23
N ASN A 145 16.94 -3.76 4.25
CA ASN A 145 18.32 -4.11 4.57
C ASN A 145 18.62 -4.03 6.07
N ASN A 146 17.92 -3.17 6.81
CA ASN A 146 18.16 -2.94 8.24
C ASN A 146 16.83 -2.72 8.97
N LEU A 147 15.95 -3.73 9.02
CA LEU A 147 14.77 -3.64 9.89
C LEU A 147 15.23 -3.61 11.34
N CYS A 148 14.63 -2.73 12.16
CA CYS A 148 14.91 -2.72 13.59
C CYS A 148 14.48 -4.05 14.23
N ASN A 149 15.43 -4.98 14.41
CA ASN A 149 15.36 -6.19 15.25
C ASN A 149 14.52 -7.39 14.75
N GLU A 150 14.56 -7.69 13.44
CA GLU A 150 14.10 -8.93 12.77
C GLU A 150 12.67 -8.96 12.18
N THR A 151 12.60 -9.37 10.91
CA THR A 151 11.41 -9.58 10.04
C THR A 151 10.40 -8.41 9.93
N GLY A 152 9.93 -8.16 8.70
CA GLY A 152 8.94 -7.10 8.46
C GLY A 152 7.64 -7.29 9.25
N GLN A 153 7.34 -8.52 9.68
CA GLN A 153 6.12 -8.81 10.45
C GLN A 153 6.14 -8.19 11.86
N GLN A 154 7.29 -8.07 12.52
CA GLN A 154 7.37 -7.43 13.84
C GLN A 154 7.03 -5.94 13.78
N CYS A 155 7.27 -5.27 12.64
CA CYS A 155 6.82 -3.90 12.47
C CYS A 155 5.29 -3.78 12.57
N ARG A 156 4.51 -4.83 12.27
CA ARG A 156 3.05 -4.79 12.44
C ARG A 156 2.59 -4.63 13.88
N SER A 157 3.42 -4.95 14.88
CA SER A 157 3.13 -4.66 16.30
C SER A 157 3.87 -3.42 16.82
N CYS A 158 4.65 -2.74 15.98
CA CYS A 158 5.42 -1.55 16.36
C CYS A 158 4.53 -0.31 16.41
N GLU A 159 4.60 0.45 17.51
CA GLU A 159 3.86 1.71 17.69
C GLU A 159 4.08 2.69 16.54
N VAL A 160 5.32 2.82 16.06
CA VAL A 160 5.69 3.67 14.93
C VAL A 160 4.92 3.30 13.66
N TYR A 161 4.76 2.01 13.37
CA TYR A 161 4.03 1.54 12.18
C TYR A 161 2.52 1.75 12.32
N GLN A 162 1.99 1.65 13.54
CA GLN A 162 0.56 1.88 13.78
C GLN A 162 0.15 3.33 13.54
N LEU A 163 1.07 4.29 13.70
CA LEU A 163 0.83 5.69 13.36
C LEU A 163 0.53 5.93 11.87
N ARG A 164 0.82 4.96 10.97
CA ARG A 164 0.48 5.09 9.54
C ARG A 164 -1.02 5.38 9.35
N HIS A 165 -1.88 4.83 10.19
CA HIS A 165 -3.34 5.04 10.09
C HIS A 165 -3.76 6.49 10.38
N GLN A 166 -2.90 7.28 11.01
CA GLN A 166 -3.17 8.68 11.37
C GLN A 166 -2.66 9.67 10.30
N VAL A 167 -2.02 9.18 9.24
CA VAL A 167 -1.35 10.00 8.21
C VAL A 167 -2.35 10.88 7.45
N SER A 168 -3.61 10.49 7.33
CA SER A 168 -4.67 11.35 6.77
C SER A 168 -4.90 12.63 7.57
N THR A 169 -4.55 12.62 8.86
CA THR A 169 -4.66 13.74 9.81
C THR A 169 -3.32 14.46 9.99
N LEU A 170 -2.37 14.26 9.05
CA LEU A 170 -1.00 14.77 9.08
C LEU A 170 -0.86 16.25 9.40
N LYS A 171 -1.89 17.08 9.17
CA LYS A 171 -1.89 18.47 9.65
C LYS A 171 -1.50 18.54 11.12
N ASN A 172 -2.06 17.70 11.99
CA ASN A 172 -1.79 17.72 13.43
C ASN A 172 -0.40 17.16 13.79
N VAL A 173 0.15 16.25 12.99
CA VAL A 173 1.47 15.64 13.21
C VAL A 173 2.61 16.55 12.71
N VAL A 174 2.39 17.25 11.60
CA VAL A 174 3.32 18.26 11.06
C VAL A 174 3.27 19.55 11.88
N ASP A 175 2.10 19.91 12.44
CA ASP A 175 1.93 21.10 13.29
C ASP A 175 2.69 20.99 14.64
N ILE A 176 3.08 19.78 15.06
CA ILE A 176 4.04 19.60 16.17
C ILE A 176 5.45 20.06 15.76
N GLN A 177 5.85 19.87 14.50
CA GLN A 177 7.23 20.13 14.06
C GLN A 177 7.49 21.57 13.62
N LEU A 178 6.48 22.30 13.14
CA LEU A 178 6.67 23.69 12.74
C LEU A 178 6.68 24.68 13.92
N LYS A 179 6.13 24.28 15.08
CA LYS A 179 6.12 25.11 16.30
C LYS A 179 7.42 25.01 17.11
N ASP A 180 8.14 23.90 17.00
CA ASP A 180 9.38 23.67 17.76
C ASP A 180 10.58 24.49 17.22
N GLU A 181 10.57 24.96 15.97
CA GLU A 181 11.67 25.77 15.40
C GLU A 181 11.66 27.25 15.82
N HIS A 182 10.61 27.74 16.49
CA HIS A 182 10.49 29.16 16.85
C HIS A 182 10.76 29.51 18.32
N ILE A 183 11.00 28.54 19.22
CA ILE A 183 11.19 28.83 20.66
C ILE A 183 12.67 28.86 21.10
N ASN A 184 13.59 28.24 20.36
CA ASN A 184 15.01 28.18 20.76
C ASN A 184 15.92 29.22 20.07
N SER A 185 15.39 30.43 19.83
CA SER A 185 16.21 31.60 19.50
C SER A 185 16.11 32.66 20.61
N THR A 186 16.92 32.51 21.65
CA THR A 186 17.28 33.62 22.55
C THR A 186 18.77 33.52 22.90
N PRO A 187 19.44 34.66 23.19
CA PRO A 187 20.72 34.99 22.59
C PRO A 187 21.87 34.61 23.52
N SER A 188 22.99 34.22 22.91
CA SER A 188 24.26 34.06 23.59
C SER A 188 24.69 35.37 24.27
N SER A 189 24.58 35.42 25.59
CA SER A 189 25.26 36.41 26.42
C SER A 189 26.76 36.08 26.46
N ALA A 190 27.58 36.92 25.83
CA ALA A 190 29.02 36.91 26.00
C ALA A 190 29.41 37.61 27.32
N PRO A 191 30.30 37.04 28.15
CA PRO A 191 31.09 37.83 29.07
C PRO A 191 32.45 38.14 28.42
N SER A 192 32.78 39.42 28.33
CA SER A 192 34.12 39.90 27.99
C SER A 192 34.61 40.80 29.13
N GLU A 193 35.59 40.31 29.88
CA GLU A 193 36.66 41.12 30.49
C GLU A 193 37.89 41.05 29.59
#